data_AF-A0A831S5L4-F1
#
_entry.id   AF-A0A831S5L4-F1
#
_cell.length_a   1.000
_cell.length_b   1.000
_cell.length_c   1.000
_cell.angle_alpha   90.00
_cell.angle_beta   90.00
_cell.angle_gamma   90.00
#
_symmetry.space_group_name_H-M   'P 1'
#
loop_
_entity.id
_entity.type
_entity.pdbx_description
1 polymer ?
#
loop_
_entity_poly.entity_id
_entity_poly.type
_entity_poly.pdbx_seq_one_letter_code
_entity_poly.pdbx_strand_id
1 'polypeptide(L)'
;MDFTYLNIEYLFLLIYRFITGQGNVSIDSFLSSREFVLFLDGFKVVSTIVSLLLLTGIIYSYIRLSQIRKEESEELNEMTDASSGGEVVEIHRDKRWDEVLSYVNSDSPNDWRQAIIEADTILEDIVFRAGYPGETLGEKMRGIERSDFNTINEAWEAHKVRNRIAHDGSRFQLSKREALRIVDLYKKVFEEFYYI
;
A
#
# COMPACT_ATOMS: atom_id res chain seq x y z
N MET A 1 12.80 8.23 -57.88
CA MET A 1 12.41 7.82 -56.52
C MET A 1 11.95 9.07 -55.82
N ASP A 2 10.65 9.35 -55.86
CA ASP A 2 10.09 10.51 -55.16
C ASP A 2 9.90 10.13 -53.70
N PHE A 3 10.71 10.74 -52.85
CA PHE A 3 10.48 10.67 -51.41
C PHE A 3 9.22 11.48 -51.12
N THR A 4 8.14 10.79 -50.73
CA THR A 4 6.91 11.38 -50.23
C THR A 4 7.20 11.97 -48.84
N TYR A 5 7.77 13.17 -48.81
CA TYR A 5 7.97 13.90 -47.55
C TYR A 5 6.62 14.45 -47.08
N LEU A 6 6.37 14.34 -45.77
CA LEU A 6 5.25 15.03 -45.13
C LEU A 6 5.45 16.53 -45.30
N ASN A 7 4.64 17.16 -46.16
CA ASN A 7 4.71 18.60 -46.40
C ASN A 7 4.18 19.33 -45.15
N ILE A 8 5.08 19.76 -44.28
CA ILE A 8 4.78 20.43 -43.00
C ILE A 8 4.01 21.74 -43.24
N GLU A 9 4.30 22.43 -44.34
CA GLU A 9 3.61 23.66 -44.72
C GLU A 9 2.14 23.38 -45.08
N TYR A 10 1.87 22.30 -45.82
CA TYR A 10 0.52 21.84 -46.11
C TYR A 10 -0.23 21.43 -44.82
N LEU A 11 0.45 20.71 -43.92
CA LEU A 11 -0.12 20.34 -42.62
C LEU A 11 -0.49 21.57 -41.79
N PHE A 12 0.40 22.58 -41.73
CA PHE A 12 0.18 23.80 -40.97
C PHE A 12 -0.96 24.64 -41.56
N LEU A 13 -1.03 24.75 -42.89
CA LEU A 13 -2.14 25.40 -43.59
C LEU A 13 -3.47 24.69 -43.34
N LEU A 14 -3.46 23.36 -43.26
CA LEU A 14 -4.65 22.57 -42.96
C LEU A 14 -5.12 22.81 -41.51
N ILE A 15 -4.21 22.80 -40.53
CA ILE A 15 -4.50 23.11 -39.12
C ILE A 15 -5.03 24.54 -38.99
N TYR A 16 -4.40 25.50 -39.68
CA TYR A 16 -4.83 26.89 -39.67
C TYR A 16 -6.25 27.07 -40.22
N ARG A 17 -6.57 26.44 -41.36
CA ARG A 17 -7.92 26.48 -41.96
C ARG A 17 -8.96 25.79 -41.08
N PHE A 18 -8.58 24.69 -40.42
CA PHE A 18 -9.44 23.99 -39.47
C PHE A 18 -9.78 24.87 -38.26
N ILE A 19 -8.79 25.54 -37.65
CA ILE A 19 -8.98 26.42 -36.47
C ILE A 19 -9.78 27.68 -36.82
N THR A 20 -9.54 28.26 -37.99
CA THR A 20 -10.19 29.50 -38.43
C THR A 20 -11.57 29.29 -39.06
N GLY A 21 -12.01 28.02 -39.24
CA GLY A 21 -13.27 27.67 -39.88
C GLY A 21 -13.36 28.07 -41.36
N GLN A 22 -12.22 28.42 -41.96
CA GLN A 22 -12.16 28.94 -43.33
C GLN A 22 -11.96 27.77 -44.32
N GLY A 23 -13.08 27.20 -44.77
CA GLY A 23 -13.17 26.07 -45.70
C GLY A 23 -13.86 24.86 -45.08
N ASN A 24 -14.56 24.07 -45.90
CA ASN A 24 -15.22 22.81 -45.49
C ASN A 24 -14.19 21.69 -45.23
N VAL A 25 -13.27 21.91 -44.29
CA VAL A 25 -12.28 20.90 -43.86
C VAL A 25 -12.94 20.05 -42.77
N SER A 26 -13.54 18.94 -43.17
CA SER A 26 -14.11 17.97 -42.23
C SER A 26 -13.02 17.07 -41.67
N ILE A 27 -13.01 16.85 -40.35
CA ILE A 27 -12.07 15.93 -39.68
C ILE A 27 -12.09 14.55 -40.34
N ASP A 28 -13.28 14.08 -40.73
CA ASP A 28 -13.44 12.79 -41.40
C ASP A 28 -12.63 12.69 -42.69
N SER A 29 -12.57 13.78 -43.49
CA SER A 29 -11.81 13.81 -44.75
C SER A 29 -10.29 13.73 -44.53
N PHE A 30 -9.81 14.24 -43.40
CA PHE A 30 -8.41 14.15 -43.00
C PHE A 30 -8.08 12.76 -42.45
N LEU A 31 -8.92 12.22 -41.56
CA LEU A 31 -8.74 10.89 -40.96
C LEU A 31 -8.87 9.77 -42.01
N SER A 32 -9.73 9.94 -43.02
CA SER A 32 -9.86 8.99 -44.13
C SER A 32 -8.86 9.25 -45.27
N SER A 33 -7.95 10.21 -45.13
CA SER A 33 -6.99 10.52 -46.18
C SER A 33 -6.01 9.36 -46.36
N ARG A 34 -5.71 9.03 -47.62
CA ARG A 34 -4.83 7.90 -47.99
C ARG A 34 -3.47 7.98 -47.30
N GLU A 35 -2.88 9.16 -47.24
CA GLU A 35 -1.57 9.39 -46.60
C GLU A 35 -1.62 9.11 -45.10
N PHE A 36 -2.70 9.54 -44.43
CA PHE A 36 -2.88 9.30 -43.00
C PHE A 36 -3.14 7.83 -42.68
N VAL A 37 -3.93 7.13 -43.50
CA VAL A 37 -4.17 5.69 -43.34
C VAL A 37 -2.88 4.89 -43.53
N LEU A 38 -2.08 5.19 -44.56
CA LEU A 38 -0.78 4.55 -44.79
C LEU A 38 0.21 4.82 -43.66
N PHE A 39 0.22 6.04 -43.12
CA PHE A 39 1.02 6.39 -41.95
C PHE A 39 0.62 5.57 -40.71
N LEU A 40 -0.69 5.47 -40.42
CA LEU A 40 -1.18 4.67 -39.29
C LEU A 40 -0.88 3.19 -39.45
N ASP A 41 -0.99 2.62 -40.64
CA ASP A 41 -0.70 1.21 -40.86
C ASP A 41 0.79 0.89 -40.64
N GLY A 42 1.70 1.78 -41.05
CA GLY A 42 3.11 1.67 -40.70
C GLY A 42 3.35 1.76 -39.18
N PHE A 43 2.71 2.73 -38.52
CA PHE A 43 2.82 2.93 -37.08
C PHE A 43 2.28 1.73 -36.27
N LYS A 44 1.17 1.12 -36.70
CA LYS A 44 0.59 -0.08 -36.07
C LYS A 44 1.60 -1.23 -35.99
N VAL A 45 2.32 -1.51 -37.07
CA VAL A 45 3.31 -2.61 -37.10
C VAL A 45 4.43 -2.34 -36.09
N VAL A 46 4.99 -1.12 -36.10
CA VAL A 46 6.06 -0.73 -35.16
C VAL A 46 5.57 -0.78 -33.72
N SER A 47 4.40 -0.21 -33.44
CA SER A 47 3.82 -0.23 -32.08
C SER A 47 3.53 -1.65 -31.58
N THR A 48 3.10 -2.56 -32.45
CA THR A 48 2.87 -3.96 -32.10
C THR A 48 4.18 -4.64 -31.71
N ILE A 49 5.25 -4.45 -32.49
CA ILE A 49 6.58 -5.00 -32.17
C ILE A 49 7.11 -4.44 -30.84
N VAL A 50 7.01 -3.13 -30.64
CA VAL A 50 7.43 -2.48 -29.38
C VAL A 50 6.62 -3.01 -28.21
N SER A 51 5.30 -3.20 -28.37
CA SER A 51 4.44 -3.73 -27.30
C SER A 51 4.84 -5.16 -26.89
N LEU A 52 5.17 -6.02 -27.85
CA LEU A 52 5.61 -7.40 -27.58
C LEU A 52 6.97 -7.42 -26.88
N LEU A 53 7.89 -6.56 -27.28
CA LEU A 53 9.20 -6.43 -26.63
C LEU A 53 9.06 -5.95 -25.18
N LEU A 54 8.25 -4.92 -24.94
CA LEU A 54 7.98 -4.41 -23.59
C LEU A 54 7.28 -5.46 -22.74
N LEU A 55 6.28 -6.16 -23.27
CA LEU A 55 5.57 -7.23 -22.54
C LEU A 55 6.53 -8.35 -22.14
N THR A 56 7.41 -8.76 -23.05
CA THR A 56 8.46 -9.76 -22.76
C THR A 56 9.40 -9.27 -21.66
N GLY A 57 9.82 -8.00 -21.73
CA GLY A 57 10.66 -7.38 -20.70
C GLY A 57 9.97 -7.30 -19.34
N ILE A 58 8.68 -6.97 -19.29
CA ILE A 58 7.88 -6.93 -18.06
C ILE A 58 7.79 -8.33 -17.45
N ILE A 59 7.46 -9.35 -18.24
CA ILE A 59 7.39 -10.74 -17.76
C ILE A 59 8.75 -11.19 -17.22
N TYR A 60 9.83 -10.95 -17.97
CA TYR A 60 11.18 -11.27 -17.52
C TYR A 60 11.53 -10.56 -16.21
N SER A 61 11.23 -9.27 -16.11
CA SER A 61 11.50 -8.46 -14.92
C SER A 61 10.70 -8.97 -13.72
N TYR A 62 9.43 -9.32 -13.92
CA TYR A 62 8.58 -9.90 -12.88
C TYR A 62 9.14 -11.24 -12.38
N ILE A 63 9.47 -12.15 -13.30
CA ILE A 63 10.04 -13.47 -12.95
C ILE A 63 11.37 -13.28 -12.21
N ARG A 64 12.27 -12.43 -12.73
CA ARG A 64 13.58 -12.19 -12.12
C ARG A 64 13.46 -11.56 -10.74
N LEU A 65 12.55 -10.60 -10.56
CA LEU A 65 12.24 -10.02 -9.26
C LEU A 65 11.63 -11.04 -8.29
N SER A 66 10.85 -12.00 -8.79
CA SER A 66 10.28 -13.07 -7.97
C SER A 66 11.33 -14.11 -7.58
N GLN A 67 12.29 -14.40 -8.46
CA GLN A 67 13.40 -15.31 -8.17
C GLN A 67 14.32 -14.74 -7.10
N ILE A 68 14.71 -13.47 -7.25
CA ILE A 68 15.56 -12.76 -6.27
C ILE A 68 14.86 -12.73 -4.91
N ARG A 69 13.56 -12.40 -4.86
CA ARG A 69 12.79 -12.38 -3.60
C ARG A 69 12.68 -13.75 -2.94
N LYS A 70 12.61 -14.82 -3.74
CA LYS A 70 12.54 -16.17 -3.21
C LYS A 70 13.87 -16.59 -2.59
N GLU A 71 14.97 -16.33 -3.28
CA GLU A 71 16.33 -16.60 -2.78
C GLU A 71 16.61 -15.79 -1.50
N GLU A 72 16.20 -14.52 -1.47
CA GLU A 72 16.28 -13.66 -0.29
C GLU A 72 15.42 -14.20 0.87
N SER A 73 14.22 -14.74 0.59
CA SER A 73 13.36 -15.33 1.63
C SER A 73 13.93 -16.62 2.22
N GLU A 74 14.66 -17.41 1.42
CA GLU A 74 15.29 -18.65 1.88
C GLU A 74 16.51 -18.31 2.75
N GLU A 75 17.34 -17.36 2.34
CA GLU A 75 18.51 -16.90 3.11
C GLU A 75 18.10 -16.12 4.38
N LEU A 76 17.05 -15.29 4.31
CA LEU A 76 16.51 -14.59 5.47
C LEU A 76 15.84 -15.54 6.47
N ASN A 77 15.13 -16.58 6.03
CA ASN A 77 14.54 -17.56 6.96
C ASN A 77 15.64 -18.31 7.74
N GLU A 78 16.75 -18.65 7.10
CA GLU A 78 17.91 -19.25 7.78
C GLU A 78 18.59 -18.29 8.78
N MET A 79 18.60 -16.97 8.50
CA MET A 79 19.16 -15.94 9.40
C MET A 79 18.18 -15.45 10.49
N THR A 80 16.87 -15.53 10.25
CA THR A 80 15.82 -15.08 11.20
C THR A 80 15.65 -16.09 12.34
N ASP A 81 15.90 -17.38 12.09
CA ASP A 81 16.03 -18.38 13.15
C ASP A 81 17.21 -18.08 14.10
N ALA A 82 18.22 -17.32 13.64
CA ALA A 82 19.41 -16.97 14.42
C ALA A 82 19.39 -15.56 15.03
N SER A 83 18.61 -14.63 14.48
CA SER A 83 18.69 -13.22 14.86
C SER A 83 17.35 -12.52 14.63
N SER A 84 16.63 -12.34 15.73
CA SER A 84 15.53 -11.38 15.89
C SER A 84 15.85 -10.00 15.28
N GLY A 85 15.03 -9.56 14.30
CA GLY A 85 14.66 -8.14 14.15
C GLY A 85 14.86 -7.46 12.78
N GLY A 86 13.78 -7.33 12.00
CA GLY A 86 13.41 -6.08 11.31
C GLY A 86 13.68 -5.95 9.80
N GLU A 87 12.78 -5.38 8.99
CA GLU A 87 11.47 -5.85 8.51
C GLU A 87 11.20 -5.09 7.19
N VAL A 88 10.94 -5.81 6.09
CA VAL A 88 10.44 -5.22 4.83
C VAL A 88 8.93 -5.42 4.83
N VAL A 89 8.22 -4.31 4.65
CA VAL A 89 6.76 -4.19 4.64
C VAL A 89 6.17 -5.01 3.49
N GLU A 90 5.94 -6.30 3.70
CA GLU A 90 4.84 -7.02 3.05
C GLU A 90 3.55 -6.61 3.77
N ILE A 91 2.46 -6.47 3.01
CA ILE A 91 1.09 -6.48 3.57
C ILE A 91 0.84 -7.92 4.03
N HIS A 92 1.56 -8.32 5.08
CA HIS A 92 1.25 -9.44 5.90
C HIS A 92 -0.05 -9.07 6.58
N ARG A 93 -1.12 -9.84 6.35
CA ARG A 93 -2.08 -10.06 7.42
C ARG A 93 -1.26 -10.68 8.54
N ASP A 94 -0.80 -9.84 9.45
CA ASP A 94 0.10 -10.27 10.51
C ASP A 94 -0.68 -11.33 11.31
N LYS A 95 -0.09 -12.53 11.42
CA LYS A 95 -0.69 -13.64 12.16
C LYS A 95 -1.06 -13.22 13.58
N ARG A 96 -0.34 -12.24 14.13
CA ARG A 96 -0.60 -11.66 15.45
C ARG A 96 -1.95 -10.98 15.55
N TRP A 97 -2.43 -10.30 14.50
CA TRP A 97 -3.77 -9.71 14.51
C TRP A 97 -4.87 -10.78 14.47
N ASP A 98 -4.67 -11.83 13.67
CA ASP A 98 -5.60 -12.97 13.65
C ASP A 98 -5.66 -13.67 15.03
N GLU A 99 -4.53 -13.76 15.73
CA GLU A 99 -4.47 -14.25 17.12
C GLU A 99 -5.25 -13.34 18.08
N VAL A 100 -5.09 -12.02 18.01
CA VAL A 100 -5.90 -11.05 18.80
C VAL A 100 -7.38 -11.28 18.57
N LEU A 101 -7.80 -11.45 17.31
CA LEU A 101 -9.18 -11.75 16.96
C LEU A 101 -9.64 -13.11 17.51
N SER A 102 -8.77 -14.12 17.52
CA SER A 102 -9.10 -15.43 18.10
C SER A 102 -9.38 -15.33 19.60
N TYR A 103 -8.56 -14.57 20.33
CA TYR A 103 -8.69 -14.40 21.78
C TYR A 103 -9.90 -13.56 22.17
N VAL A 104 -10.16 -12.44 21.48
CA VAL A 104 -11.30 -11.56 21.82
C VAL A 104 -12.67 -12.22 21.56
N ASN A 105 -12.72 -13.12 20.57
CA ASN A 105 -13.95 -13.83 20.22
C ASN A 105 -14.28 -14.99 21.17
N SER A 106 -13.30 -15.46 21.96
CA SER A 106 -13.52 -16.52 22.95
C SER A 106 -14.48 -16.09 24.06
N ASP A 107 -14.90 -17.03 24.91
CA ASP A 107 -15.77 -16.77 26.07
C ASP A 107 -15.00 -16.69 27.39
N SER A 108 -13.67 -16.69 27.34
CA SER A 108 -12.78 -16.65 28.50
C SER A 108 -12.34 -15.21 28.81
N PRO A 109 -12.58 -14.70 30.04
CA PRO A 109 -12.06 -13.42 30.46
C PRO A 109 -10.53 -13.33 30.47
N ASN A 110 -9.82 -14.47 30.52
CA ASN A 110 -8.37 -14.49 30.44
C ASN A 110 -7.90 -14.18 29.02
N ASP A 111 -8.57 -14.77 28.03
CA ASP A 111 -8.24 -14.58 26.61
C ASP A 111 -8.55 -13.13 26.19
N TRP A 112 -9.63 -12.53 26.71
CA TRP A 112 -9.89 -11.11 26.45
C TRP A 112 -8.78 -10.20 26.95
N ARG A 113 -8.17 -10.52 28.11
CA ARG A 113 -6.99 -9.79 28.60
C ARG A 113 -5.80 -10.04 27.69
N GLN A 114 -5.59 -11.28 27.27
CA GLN A 114 -4.52 -11.64 26.35
C GLN A 114 -4.65 -10.90 25.01
N ALA A 115 -5.86 -10.78 24.46
CA ALA A 115 -6.14 -10.03 23.25
C ALA A 115 -5.70 -8.57 23.35
N ILE A 116 -6.01 -7.91 24.48
CA ILE A 116 -5.64 -6.51 24.72
C ILE A 116 -4.12 -6.36 24.91
N ILE A 117 -3.49 -7.31 25.60
CA ILE A 117 -2.02 -7.30 25.81
C ILE A 117 -1.30 -7.46 24.47
N GLU A 118 -1.70 -8.45 23.67
CA GLU A 118 -1.09 -8.72 22.36
C GLU A 118 -1.31 -7.55 21.39
N ALA A 119 -2.52 -6.99 21.36
CA ALA A 119 -2.80 -5.79 20.57
C ALA A 119 -1.92 -4.60 21.00
N ASP A 120 -1.65 -4.41 22.30
CA ASP A 120 -0.76 -3.33 22.72
C ASP A 120 0.71 -3.56 22.32
N THR A 121 1.16 -4.82 22.26
CA THR A 121 2.49 -5.14 21.74
C THR A 121 2.59 -4.82 20.25
N ILE A 122 1.55 -5.08 19.47
CA ILE A 122 1.49 -4.66 18.05
C ILE A 122 1.56 -3.12 17.94
N LEU A 123 0.79 -2.40 18.77
CA LEU A 123 0.84 -0.94 18.83
C LEU A 123 2.25 -0.44 19.14
N GLU A 124 2.93 -1.10 20.09
CA GLU A 124 4.32 -0.78 20.43
C GLU A 124 5.22 -0.89 19.21
N ASP A 125 5.17 -2.00 18.48
CA ASP A 125 5.99 -2.21 17.29
C ASP A 125 5.74 -1.15 16.21
N ILE A 126 4.47 -0.81 15.94
CA ILE A 126 4.10 0.24 14.98
C ILE A 126 4.71 1.59 15.38
N VAL A 127 4.56 1.99 16.65
CA VAL A 127 5.07 3.27 17.14
C VAL A 127 6.60 3.30 17.20
N PHE A 128 7.24 2.18 17.52
CA PHE A 128 8.70 2.07 17.53
C PHE A 128 9.29 2.15 16.11
N ARG A 129 8.67 1.48 15.13
CA ARG A 129 9.08 1.54 13.72
C ARG A 129 8.89 2.91 13.09
N ALA A 130 7.88 3.65 13.52
CA ALA A 130 7.66 5.03 13.08
C ALA A 130 8.76 6.01 13.55
N GLY A 131 9.66 5.59 14.45
CA GLY A 131 10.89 6.35 14.77
C GLY A 131 10.70 7.51 15.75
N TYR A 132 9.59 7.57 16.48
CA TYR A 132 9.33 8.64 17.44
C TYR A 132 10.28 8.61 18.66
N PRO A 133 10.69 9.78 19.20
CA PRO A 133 11.60 9.87 20.33
C PRO A 133 10.94 9.45 21.65
N GLY A 134 11.70 8.76 22.51
CA GLY A 134 11.24 8.23 23.81
C GLY A 134 11.68 6.78 24.02
N GLU A 135 11.81 6.35 25.27
CA GLU A 135 12.26 4.98 25.62
C GLU A 135 11.08 4.01 25.74
N THR A 136 9.91 4.51 26.14
CA THR A 136 8.70 3.71 26.33
C THR A 136 7.60 4.08 25.32
N LEU A 137 6.66 3.16 25.06
CA LEU A 137 5.49 3.43 24.23
C LEU A 137 4.74 4.71 24.66
N GLY A 138 4.52 4.89 25.96
CA GLY A 138 3.84 6.07 26.51
C GLY A 138 4.61 7.38 26.33
N GLU A 139 5.94 7.35 26.39
CA GLU A 139 6.76 8.54 26.11
C GLU A 139 6.73 8.89 24.63
N LYS A 140 6.88 7.89 23.76
CA LYS A 140 6.80 8.08 22.30
C LYS A 140 5.45 8.68 21.91
N MET A 141 4.35 8.09 22.35
CA MET A 141 2.99 8.58 22.08
C MET A 141 2.72 9.99 22.62
N ARG A 142 3.50 10.48 23.61
CA ARG A 142 3.34 11.83 24.14
C ARG A 142 3.95 12.89 23.22
N GLY A 143 5.00 12.51 22.48
CA GLY A 143 5.69 13.40 21.55
C GLY A 143 5.06 13.47 20.15
N ILE A 144 4.04 12.65 19.87
CA ILE A 144 3.40 12.58 18.55
C ILE A 144 2.41 13.74 18.38
N GLU A 145 2.58 14.50 17.31
CA GLU A 145 1.62 15.52 16.89
C GLU A 145 0.38 14.87 16.26
N ARG A 146 -0.80 15.44 16.52
CA ARG A 146 -2.07 14.91 16.00
C ARG A 146 -2.16 14.88 14.47
N SER A 147 -1.34 15.69 13.78
CA SER A 147 -1.25 15.70 12.32
C SER A 147 -0.62 14.43 11.75
N ASP A 148 0.22 13.76 12.53
CA ASP A 148 1.06 12.66 12.07
C ASP A 148 0.48 11.29 12.45
N PHE A 149 -0.47 11.28 13.40
CA PHE A 149 -1.18 10.10 13.89
C PHE A 149 -2.58 10.52 14.33
N ASN A 150 -3.55 10.36 13.44
CA ASN A 150 -4.93 10.80 13.62
C ASN A 150 -5.63 10.05 14.76
N THR A 151 -5.35 8.76 14.90
CA THR A 151 -5.94 7.86 15.90
C THR A 151 -5.14 7.76 17.21
N ILE A 152 -4.30 8.78 17.50
CA ILE A 152 -3.45 8.81 18.71
C ILE A 152 -4.28 8.77 20.01
N ASN A 153 -5.50 9.31 20.01
CA ASN A 153 -6.38 9.26 21.19
C ASN A 153 -6.86 7.84 21.48
N GLU A 154 -7.22 7.11 20.43
CA GLU A 154 -7.66 5.73 20.45
C GLU A 154 -6.53 4.84 20.99
N ALA A 155 -5.31 5.03 20.47
CA ALA A 155 -4.10 4.38 20.98
C ALA A 155 -3.88 4.64 22.49
N TRP A 156 -3.98 5.91 22.91
CA TRP A 156 -3.85 6.28 24.33
C TRP A 156 -4.93 5.67 25.21
N GLU A 157 -6.18 5.64 24.75
CA GLU A 157 -7.28 5.05 25.50
C GLU A 157 -7.08 3.54 25.67
N ALA A 158 -6.75 2.85 24.59
CA ALA A 158 -6.53 1.40 24.60
C ALA A 158 -5.33 1.03 25.49
N HIS A 159 -4.20 1.74 25.35
CA HIS A 159 -2.99 1.54 26.14
C HIS A 159 -3.22 1.73 27.65
N LYS A 160 -4.08 2.70 28.05
CA LYS A 160 -4.47 2.85 29.46
C LYS A 160 -5.18 1.62 30.00
N VAL A 161 -6.05 0.99 29.21
CA VAL A 161 -6.74 -0.24 29.64
C VAL A 161 -5.75 -1.40 29.79
N ARG A 162 -4.81 -1.56 28.85
CA ARG A 162 -3.70 -2.52 28.99
C ARG A 162 -2.92 -2.29 30.29
N ASN A 163 -2.58 -1.03 30.60
CA ASN A 163 -1.86 -0.71 31.84
C ASN A 163 -2.66 -1.05 33.09
N ARG A 164 -3.98 -0.84 33.09
CA ARG A 164 -4.84 -1.27 34.20
C ARG A 164 -4.88 -2.80 34.32
N ILE A 165 -4.92 -3.54 33.21
CA ILE A 165 -4.83 -5.00 33.22
C ILE A 165 -3.51 -5.46 33.85
N ALA A 166 -2.39 -4.83 33.49
CA ALA A 166 -1.08 -5.18 34.04
C ALA A 166 -0.98 -4.88 35.56
N HIS A 167 -1.52 -3.74 36.01
CA HIS A 167 -1.44 -3.31 37.41
C HIS A 167 -2.45 -4.04 38.32
N ASP A 168 -3.71 -4.14 37.89
CA ASP A 168 -4.80 -4.70 38.70
C ASP A 168 -4.97 -6.22 38.47
N GLY A 169 -4.39 -6.77 37.41
CA GLY A 169 -4.36 -8.20 37.10
C GLY A 169 -5.76 -8.83 37.06
N SER A 170 -5.93 -9.93 37.81
CA SER A 170 -7.19 -10.66 37.91
C SER A 170 -8.31 -9.85 38.59
N ARG A 171 -7.98 -8.77 39.32
CA ARG A 171 -8.97 -7.91 39.98
C ARG A 171 -9.67 -6.97 39.00
N PHE A 172 -9.06 -6.72 37.84
CA PHE A 172 -9.69 -5.94 36.79
C PHE A 172 -10.83 -6.75 36.17
N GLN A 173 -12.06 -6.26 36.37
CA GLN A 173 -13.26 -6.83 35.79
C GLN A 173 -13.42 -6.31 34.36
N LEU A 174 -13.02 -7.14 33.40
CA LEU A 174 -13.18 -6.89 31.97
C LEU A 174 -14.39 -7.66 31.46
N SER A 175 -15.34 -6.96 30.85
CA SER A 175 -16.47 -7.60 30.16
C SER A 175 -16.15 -7.84 28.69
N LYS A 176 -16.77 -8.85 28.05
CA LYS A 176 -16.60 -9.13 26.61
C LYS A 176 -16.87 -7.89 25.75
N ARG A 177 -17.93 -7.14 26.07
CA ARG A 177 -18.30 -5.91 25.37
C ARG A 177 -17.21 -4.85 25.47
N GLU A 178 -16.61 -4.70 26.65
CA GLU A 178 -15.51 -3.76 26.84
C GLU A 178 -14.25 -4.23 26.12
N ALA A 179 -13.93 -5.53 26.16
CA ALA A 179 -12.80 -6.08 25.43
C ALA A 179 -12.92 -5.83 23.92
N LEU A 180 -14.09 -6.10 23.32
CA LEU A 180 -14.36 -5.82 21.91
C LEU A 180 -14.23 -4.33 21.58
N ARG A 181 -14.73 -3.44 22.45
CA ARG A 181 -14.59 -1.99 22.29
C ARG A 181 -13.12 -1.56 22.27
N ILE A 182 -12.30 -2.10 23.18
CA ILE A 182 -10.87 -1.77 23.24
C ILE A 182 -10.11 -2.34 22.03
N VAL A 183 -10.41 -3.56 21.61
CA VAL A 183 -9.82 -4.13 20.37
C VAL A 183 -10.22 -3.31 19.14
N ASP A 184 -11.44 -2.76 19.08
CA ASP A 184 -11.85 -1.85 18.00
C ASP A 184 -11.04 -0.53 17.99
N LEU A 185 -10.61 -0.03 19.16
CA LEU A 185 -9.71 1.13 19.22
C LEU A 185 -8.34 0.79 18.62
N TYR A 186 -7.75 -0.36 18.97
CA TYR A 186 -6.50 -0.82 18.35
C TYR A 186 -6.67 -1.03 16.84
N LYS A 187 -7.80 -1.62 16.42
CA LYS A 187 -8.10 -1.84 15.02
C LYS A 187 -8.03 -0.54 14.20
N LYS A 188 -8.64 0.55 14.68
CA LYS A 188 -8.59 1.85 13.98
C LYS A 188 -7.18 2.37 13.80
N VAL A 189 -6.34 2.17 14.82
CA VAL A 189 -4.91 2.52 14.75
C VAL A 189 -4.22 1.68 13.69
N PHE A 190 -4.44 0.37 13.70
CA PHE A 190 -3.79 -0.54 12.76
C PHE A 190 -4.22 -0.30 11.31
N GLU A 191 -5.49 0.04 11.08
CA GLU A 191 -6.00 0.47 9.77
C GLU A 191 -5.33 1.78 9.31
N GLU A 192 -5.10 2.75 10.20
CA GLU A 192 -4.40 4.00 9.84
C GLU A 192 -2.96 3.75 9.37
N PHE A 193 -2.25 2.83 10.01
CA PHE A 193 -0.87 2.48 9.68
C PHE A 193 -0.74 1.38 8.61
N TYR A 194 -1.84 1.00 7.95
CA TYR A 194 -1.88 -0.08 6.94
C TYR A 194 -1.29 -1.41 7.43
N TYR A 195 -1.37 -1.66 8.74
CA TYR A 195 -0.92 -2.91 9.34
C TYR A 195 -1.91 -4.05 9.08
N ILE A 196 -3.19 -3.72 8.85
CA ILE A 196 -4.28 -4.66 8.51
C ILE A 196 -5.12 -4.15 7.33
#